data_AF-A0A9D2Q9M5-F1
#
_entry.id   AF-A0A9D2Q9M5-F1
#
_cell.length_a   1.000
_cell.length_b   1.000
_cell.length_c   1.000
_cell.angle_alpha   90.00
_cell.angle_beta   90.00
_cell.angle_gamma   90.00
#
_symmetry.space_group_name_H-M   'P 1'
#
loop_
_entity.id
_entity.type
_entity.pdbx_description
1 polymer ?
#
loop_
_entity_poly.entity_id
_entity_poly.type
_entity_poly.pdbx_seq_one_letter_code
_entity_poly.pdbx_strand_id
1 'polypeptide(L)' 'MNALLGKLVTPILKADAPRIIAEIETDINLKALWSSYQKKYQYAAAISFEDVIESTKVLADKAG' A
#
# COMPACT_ATOMS: atom_id res chain seq x y z
N MET A 1 2.68 24.34 15.61
CA MET A 1 3.67 23.31 15.24
C MET A 1 3.05 22.15 14.44
N ASN A 2 1.88 21.60 14.82
CA ASN A 2 1.23 20.48 14.09
C ASN A 2 0.79 20.76 12.63
N ALA A 3 0.36 21.97 12.29
CA ALA A 3 -0.09 22.28 10.93
C ALA A 3 1.05 22.32 9.89
N LEU A 4 2.27 22.61 10.33
CA LEU A 4 3.46 22.64 9.46
C LEU A 4 3.99 21.24 9.19
N LEU A 5 3.90 20.34 10.18
CA LEU A 5 4.22 18.92 10.01
C LEU A 5 3.28 18.26 9.00
N GLY A 6 1.95 18.48 9.11
CA GLY A 6 0.99 17.96 8.12
C GLY A 6 1.26 18.47 6.70
N LYS A 7 1.59 19.77 6.56
CA LYS A 7 1.89 20.38 5.24
C LYS A 7 3.16 19.85 4.58
N LEU A 8 4.14 19.35 5.32
CA LEU A 8 5.41 18.84 4.77
C LEU A 8 5.42 17.31 4.64
N VAL A 9 4.77 16.61 5.56
CA VAL A 9 4.66 15.13 5.53
C VAL A 9 3.82 14.66 4.36
N THR A 10 2.71 15.33 4.01
CA THR A 10 1.87 14.90 2.89
C THR A 10 2.59 14.97 1.53
N PRO A 11 3.32 16.05 1.17
CA PRO A 11 4.13 16.07 -0.05
C PRO A 11 5.28 15.06 -0.07
N ILE A 12 5.96 14.85 1.07
CA ILE A 12 7.06 13.87 1.17
C ILE A 12 6.53 12.46 0.95
N LEU A 13 5.44 12.08 1.64
CA LEU A 13 4.80 10.78 1.46
C LEU A 13 4.26 10.59 0.04
N LYS A 14 3.80 11.66 -0.63
CA LYS A 14 3.42 11.62 -2.05
C LYS A 14 4.61 11.34 -2.96
N ALA A 15 5.74 12.01 -2.74
CA ALA A 15 6.95 11.80 -3.55
C ALA A 15 7.55 10.40 -3.35
N ASP A 16 7.47 9.87 -2.13
CA ASP A 16 7.96 8.53 -1.79
C ASP A 16 6.98 7.40 -2.15
N ALA A 17 5.69 7.70 -2.38
CA ALA A 17 4.67 6.67 -2.59
C ALA A 17 5.01 5.68 -3.72
N PRO A 18 5.50 6.09 -4.92
CA PRO A 18 5.90 5.14 -5.95
C PRO A 18 7.02 4.19 -5.51
N ARG A 19 8.03 4.72 -4.78
CA ARG A 19 9.15 3.92 -4.27
C ARG A 19 8.69 2.93 -3.20
N ILE A 20 7.92 3.41 -2.22
CA ILE A 20 7.39 2.58 -1.13
C ILE A 20 6.49 1.47 -1.69
N ILE A 21 5.61 1.78 -2.65
CA ILE A 21 4.73 0.79 -3.26
C ILE A 21 5.54 -0.27 -4.02
N ALA A 22 6.60 0.12 -4.74
CA ALA A 22 7.48 -0.84 -5.42
C ALA A 22 8.23 -1.77 -4.43
N GLU A 23 8.66 -1.24 -3.29
CA GLU A 23 9.24 -2.04 -2.20
C GLU A 23 8.22 -3.05 -1.66
N ILE A 24 6.98 -2.62 -1.39
CA ILE A 24 5.89 -3.49 -0.92
C ILE A 24 5.55 -4.57 -1.96
N GLU A 25 5.48 -4.21 -3.25
CA GLU A 25 5.14 -5.12 -4.36
C GLU A 25 6.14 -6.29 -4.48
N THR A 26 7.39 -6.08 -4.07
CA THR A 26 8.47 -7.06 -4.17
C THR A 26 8.77 -7.78 -2.84
N ASP A 27 8.16 -7.33 -1.74
CA ASP A 27 8.41 -7.90 -0.41
C ASP A 27 7.80 -9.30 -0.25
N ILE A 28 8.68 -10.30 -0.12
CA ILE A 28 8.28 -11.71 0.04
C ILE A 28 7.56 -11.99 1.34
N ASN A 29 7.86 -11.26 2.42
CA ASN A 29 7.23 -11.45 3.72
C ASN A 29 5.81 -10.92 3.70
N LEU A 30 5.57 -9.77 3.06
CA LEU A 30 4.22 -9.23 2.89
C LEU A 30 3.34 -10.15 2.04
N LYS A 31 3.89 -10.74 0.97
CA LYS A 31 3.19 -11.77 0.18
C LYS A 31 2.82 -13.00 1.01
N ALA A 32 3.74 -13.48 1.84
CA ALA A 32 3.50 -14.63 2.72
C ALA A 32 2.44 -14.33 3.80
N LEU A 33 2.47 -13.13 4.38
CA LEU A 33 1.47 -12.64 5.33
C LEU A 33 0.10 -12.52 4.67
N TRP A 34 0.03 -11.96 3.45
CA TRP A 34 -1.21 -11.89 2.69
C TRP A 34 -1.79 -13.28 2.41
N SER A 35 -0.97 -14.22 1.94
CA SER A 35 -1.42 -15.61 1.72
C SER A 35 -1.96 -16.26 3.00
N SER A 36 -1.32 -16.01 4.14
CA SER A 36 -1.81 -16.50 5.44
C SER A 36 -3.15 -15.86 5.82
N TYR A 37 -3.33 -14.57 5.52
CA TYR A 37 -4.58 -13.84 5.71
C TYR A 37 -5.72 -14.41 4.85
N GLN A 38 -5.47 -14.65 3.56
CA GLN A 38 -6.44 -15.25 2.63
C GLN A 38 -6.93 -16.62 3.11
N LYS A 39 -6.03 -17.46 3.65
CA LYS A 39 -6.39 -18.78 4.22
C LYS A 39 -7.32 -18.67 5.42
N LYS A 40 -7.18 -17.58 6.21
CA LYS A 40 -7.95 -17.36 7.42
C LYS A 40 -9.33 -16.75 7.15
N TYR A 41 -9.46 -15.94 6.10
CA TYR A 41 -10.68 -15.18 5.84
C TYR A 41 -11.20 -15.41 4.42
N GLN A 42 -12.36 -16.07 4.32
CA GLN A 42 -12.95 -16.46 3.02
C GLN A 42 -13.17 -15.29 2.06
N TYR A 43 -13.54 -14.10 2.56
CA TYR A 43 -13.78 -12.93 1.71
C TYR A 43 -12.50 -12.46 0.99
N ALA A 44 -11.32 -12.74 1.56
CA ALA A 44 -10.03 -12.35 0.98
C ALA A 44 -9.49 -13.40 0.00
N ALA A 45 -10.06 -14.61 -0.04
CA ALA A 45 -9.54 -15.72 -0.82
C ALA A 45 -9.46 -15.45 -2.33
N ALA A 46 -10.33 -14.58 -2.85
CA ALA A 46 -10.39 -14.22 -4.26
C ALA A 46 -9.55 -12.97 -4.62
N ILE A 47 -8.95 -12.30 -3.64
CA ILE A 47 -8.22 -11.04 -3.84
C ILE A 47 -6.73 -11.34 -3.92
N SER A 48 -6.11 -11.17 -5.10
CA SER A 48 -4.66 -11.39 -5.25
C SER A 48 -3.85 -10.29 -4.54
N PHE A 49 -2.57 -10.56 -4.26
CA PHE A 49 -1.70 -9.52 -3.69
C PHE A 49 -1.50 -8.38 -4.71
N GLU A 50 -1.41 -8.73 -5.99
CA GLU A 50 -1.31 -7.83 -7.11
C GLU A 50 -2.51 -6.88 -7.20
N ASP A 51 -3.73 -7.37 -6.98
CA ASP A 51 -4.94 -6.52 -6.94
C ASP A 51 -4.91 -5.50 -5.78
N VAL A 52 -4.34 -5.90 -4.62
CA VAL A 52 -4.14 -5.00 -3.47
C VAL A 52 -3.13 -3.91 -3.80
N ILE A 53 -2.02 -4.27 -4.44
CA ILE A 53 -0.99 -3.32 -4.88
C ILE A 53 -1.57 -2.35 -5.90
N GLU A 54 -2.29 -2.84 -6.91
CA GLU A 54 -2.89 -2.01 -7.94
C GLU A 54 -3.93 -1.04 -7.35
N SER A 55 -4.79 -1.52 -6.45
CA SER A 55 -5.73 -0.68 -5.73
C SER A 55 -5.02 0.41 -4.91
N THR A 56 -3.87 0.07 -4.31
CA THR A 56 -3.06 1.01 -3.53
C THR A 56 -2.43 2.08 -4.44
N LYS A 57 -1.93 1.71 -5.63
CA LYS A 57 -1.43 2.65 -6.65
C LYS A 57 -2.52 3.64 -7.05
N VAL A 58 -3.71 3.15 -7.39
CA VAL A 58 -4.87 3.99 -7.74
C VAL A 58 -5.24 4.96 -6.63
N LEU A 59 -5.18 4.53 -5.36
CA LEU A 59 -5.47 5.42 -4.22
C LEU A 59 -4.39 6.47 -4.02
N ALA A 60 -3.11 6.11 -4.18
CA ALA A 60 -2.00 7.05 -4.09
C ALA A 60 -2.10 8.15 -5.16
N ASP A 61 -2.50 7.79 -6.38
CA ASP A 61 -2.69 8.73 -7.49
C ASP A 61 -3.90 9.64 -7.28
N LYS A 62 -5.00 9.10 -6.73
CA LYS A 62 -6.23 9.87 -6.42
C LYS A 62 -6.10 10.80 -5.22
N ALA A 63 -5.06 10.64 -4.39
CA ALA A 63 -4.79 11.54 -3.29
C ALA A 63 -4.20 12.91 -3.74
N GLY A 64 -4.04 13.12 -5.06
CA GLY A 64 -3.68 14.38 -5.73
C GLY A 64 -4.77 15.43 -5.67
#